data_AF-A0A1F3EH25-F1
#
_entry.id   AF-A0A1F3EH25-F1
#
_cell.length_a   1.000
_cell.length_b   1.000
_cell.length_c   1.000
_cell.angle_alpha   90.00
_cell.angle_beta   90.00
_cell.angle_gamma   90.00
#
_symmetry.space_group_name_H-M   'P 1'
#
loop_
_entity.id
_entity.type
_entity.pdbx_description
1 polymer ?
#
loop_
_entity_poly.entity_id
_entity_poly.type
_entity_poly.pdbx_seq_one_letter_code
_entity_poly.pdbx_strand_id
1 'polypeptide(L)' 'MAPTGYEIERQVRDGNWVLLKTVVGADTLTYTDSLAIDPGKPYRYRVRSVRGADKSSFSEAVTFAKPYVLVPNVCTP' A
#
# COMPACT_ATOMS: atom_id res chain seq x y z
N MET A 1 9.78 3.92 -23.34
CA MET A 1 8.38 3.44 -23.42
C MET A 1 7.74 3.63 -22.06
N ALA A 2 6.62 4.34 -21.96
CA ALA A 2 5.95 4.65 -20.69
C ALA A 2 4.96 3.54 -20.29
N PRO A 3 4.78 3.27 -18.98
CA PRO A 3 3.74 2.35 -18.51
C PRO A 3 2.35 2.91 -18.76
N THR A 4 1.33 2.05 -18.81
CA THR A 4 -0.08 2.48 -18.89
C THR A 4 -0.76 2.53 -17.52
N GLY A 5 -0.07 2.09 -16.47
CA GLY A 5 -0.57 2.10 -15.11
C GLY A 5 0.41 1.49 -14.13
N TYR A 6 -0.05 1.35 -12.88
CA TYR A 6 0.72 0.81 -11.77
C TYR A 6 -0.12 -0.15 -10.93
N GLU A 7 0.47 -1.26 -10.49
CA GLU A 7 -0.15 -2.16 -9.52
C GLU A 7 0.49 -1.96 -8.16
N ILE A 8 -0.35 -1.64 -7.16
CA ILE A 8 0.06 -1.47 -5.77
C ILE A 8 -0.36 -2.72 -4.99
N GLU A 9 0.62 -3.38 -4.40
CA GLU A 9 0.41 -4.51 -3.52
C GLU A 9 0.83 -4.19 -2.09
N ARG A 10 0.10 -4.76 -1.14
CA ARG A 10 0.41 -4.70 0.28
C ARG A 10 0.64 -6.09 0.82
N GLN A 11 1.71 -6.24 1.59
CA GLN A 11 1.96 -7.46 2.33
C GLN A 11 1.01 -7.52 3.52
N VAL A 12 0.23 -8.60 3.59
CA VAL A 12 -0.65 -8.90 4.72
C VAL A 12 0.08 -9.78 5.74
N ARG A 13 -0.57 -10.00 6.89
CA ARG A 13 -0.11 -10.97 7.89
C ARG A 13 0.14 -12.32 7.18
N ASP A 14 1.21 -13.01 7.57
CA ASP A 14 1.74 -14.22 6.94
C ASP A 14 2.63 -14.00 5.69
N GLY A 15 2.99 -12.75 5.40
CA GLY A 15 3.97 -12.44 4.36
C GLY A 15 3.42 -12.53 2.92
N ASN A 16 2.14 -12.85 2.79
CA ASN A 16 1.43 -12.89 1.53
C ASN A 16 1.23 -11.48 0.96
N TRP A 17 1.27 -11.33 -0.36
CA TRP A 17 1.06 -10.05 -1.04
C TRP A 17 -0.34 -10.01 -1.66
N VAL A 18 -1.08 -8.95 -1.36
CA VAL A 18 -2.43 -8.73 -1.87
C VAL A 18 -2.44 -7.48 -2.74
N LEU A 19 -2.99 -7.60 -3.95
CA LEU A 19 -3.25 -6.46 -4.82
C LEU A 19 -4.31 -5.56 -4.19
N LEU A 20 -3.92 -4.34 -3.84
CA LEU A 20 -4.84 -3.34 -3.31
C LEU A 20 -5.53 -2.59 -4.45
N LYS A 21 -4.75 -2.17 -5.45
CA LYS A 21 -5.24 -1.34 -6.53
C LYS A 21 -4.37 -1.46 -7.77
N THR A 22 -5.03 -1.47 -8.92
CA THR A 22 -4.41 -1.14 -10.21
C THR A 22 -4.80 0.29 -10.57
N VAL A 23 -3.82 1.17 -10.61
CA VAL A 23 -3.94 2.55 -11.07
C VAL A 23 -3.81 2.55 -12.59
N VAL A 24 -4.79 3.18 -13.25
CA VAL A 24 -4.80 3.35 -14.71
C VAL A 24 -4.35 4.77 -15.03
N GLY A 25 -3.43 4.91 -15.98
CA GLY A 25 -2.80 6.18 -16.33
C GLY A 25 -1.40 6.31 -15.75
N ALA A 26 -0.46 6.77 -16.58
CA ALA A 26 0.94 6.95 -16.19
C ALA A 26 1.14 8.16 -15.26
N ASP A 27 0.24 9.13 -15.30
CA ASP A 27 0.36 10.39 -14.56
C ASP A 27 -0.15 10.29 -13.10
N THR A 28 -0.86 9.21 -12.76
CA THR A 28 -1.35 9.00 -11.39
C THR A 28 -0.26 8.27 -10.59
N LEU A 29 0.51 9.05 -9.83
CA LEU A 29 1.63 8.57 -9.03
C LEU A 29 1.32 8.49 -7.52
N THR A 30 0.08 8.83 -7.13
CA THR A 30 -0.34 8.85 -5.74
C THR A 30 -1.45 7.84 -5.49
N TYR A 31 -1.32 7.10 -4.39
CA TYR A 31 -2.35 6.19 -3.90
C TYR A 31 -2.44 6.31 -2.38
N THR A 32 -3.66 6.44 -1.87
CA THR A 32 -3.93 6.51 -0.43
C THR A 32 -4.63 5.21 0.00
N ASP A 33 -3.94 4.41 0.80
CA ASP A 33 -4.54 3.23 1.40
C ASP A 33 -5.33 3.62 2.65
N SER A 34 -6.66 3.57 2.55
CA SER A 34 -7.58 3.88 3.65
C SER A 34 -8.32 2.66 4.19
N LEU A 35 -8.15 1.48 3.56
CA LEU A 35 -8.93 0.28 3.87
C LEU A 35 -8.12 -0.73 4.69
N ALA A 36 -8.70 -1.16 5.80
CA ALA A 36 -8.15 -2.22 6.66
C ALA A 36 -6.73 -1.93 7.21
N ILE A 37 -6.44 -0.66 7.51
CA ILE A 37 -5.20 -0.27 8.19
C ILE A 37 -5.44 -0.17 9.69
N ASP A 38 -5.08 -1.24 10.39
CA ASP A 38 -4.96 -1.20 11.84
C ASP A 38 -3.77 -0.35 12.29
N PRO A 39 -3.98 0.55 13.25
CA PRO A 39 -2.89 1.32 13.84
C PRO A 39 -1.93 0.41 14.63
N GLY A 40 -0.65 0.74 14.64
CA GLY A 40 0.40 -0.04 15.30
C GLY A 40 0.85 -1.30 14.54
N LYS A 41 0.22 -1.64 13.40
CA LYS A 41 0.68 -2.74 12.53
C LYS A 41 1.57 -2.20 11.41
N PRO A 42 2.77 -2.77 11.20
CA PRO A 42 3.58 -2.46 10.04
C PRO A 42 3.00 -3.16 8.80
N TYR A 43 2.83 -2.39 7.73
CA TYR A 43 2.45 -2.87 6.42
C TYR A 43 3.58 -2.59 5.44
N ARG A 44 3.86 -3.55 4.55
CA ARG A 44 4.83 -3.36 3.48
C ARG A 44 4.11 -3.13 2.17
N TYR A 45 4.55 -2.16 1.40
CA TYR A 45 3.98 -1.81 0.11
C TYR A 45 5.04 -1.97 -0.96
N ARG A 46 4.64 -2.53 -2.10
CA ARG A 46 5.45 -2.58 -3.31
C ARG A 46 4.60 -2.15 -4.49
N VAL A 47 5.24 -1.52 -5.46
CA VAL A 47 4.58 -1.09 -6.69
C VAL A 47 5.30 -1.68 -7.89
N ARG A 48 4.56 -2.06 -8.93
CA ARG A 48 5.15 -2.34 -10.23
C ARG A 48 4.43 -1.56 -11.32
N SER A 49 5.14 -1.31 -12.39
CA SER A 49 4.58 -0.70 -13.58
C SER A 49 3.94 -1.76 -14.47
N VAL A 50 2.81 -1.41 -15.09
CA VAL A 50 2.07 -2.30 -15.98
C VAL A 50 1.80 -1.65 -17.32
N ARG A 51 1.82 -2.45 -18.38
CA ARG A 51 1.57 -2.04 -19.76
C ARG A 51 0.82 -3.13 -20.51
N GLY A 52 -0.51 -3.05 -20.53
CA GLY A 52 -1.33 -4.13 -21.10
C GLY A 52 -1.10 -5.45 -20.36
N ALA A 53 -0.58 -6.46 -21.07
CA ALA A 53 -0.21 -7.74 -20.48
C ALA A 53 1.20 -7.72 -19.84
N ASP A 54 2.05 -6.76 -20.22
CA ASP A 54 3.43 -6.65 -19.73
C ASP A 54 3.47 -6.04 -18.32
N LYS A 55 4.30 -6.61 -17.46
CA LYS A 55 4.46 -6.20 -16.06
C LYS A 55 5.94 -6.14 -15.73
N SER A 56 6.38 -5.05 -15.09
CA SER A 56 7.75 -4.94 -14.60
C SER A 56 7.95 -5.76 -13.33
N SER A 57 9.22 -5.95 -12.94
CA SER A 57 9.55 -6.32 -11.57
C SER A 57 8.97 -5.31 -10.58
N PHE A 58 8.67 -5.78 -9.38
CA PHE A 58 8.25 -4.91 -8.29
C PHE A 58 9.38 -4.03 -7.80
N SER A 59 9.03 -2.86 -7.30
CA SER A 59 9.91 -1.99 -6.53
C SER A 59 10.33 -2.65 -5.22
N GLU A 60 11.36 -2.08 -4.62
CA GLU A 60 11.67 -2.32 -3.21
C GLU A 60 10.43 -2.10 -2.34
N ALA A 61 10.27 -2.97 -1.34
CA ALA A 61 9.14 -2.93 -0.43
C ALA A 61 9.38 -1.88 0.65
N VAL A 62 8.51 -0.87 0.72
CA VAL A 62 8.56 0.17 1.76
C VAL A 62 7.69 -0.25 2.93
N THR A 63 8.22 -0.19 4.16
CA THR A 63 7.47 -0.50 5.38
C THR A 63 6.90 0.78 5.97
N PHE A 64 5.58 0.80 6.21
CA PHE A 64 4.90 1.90 6.86
C PHE A 64 3.98 1.37 7.96
N ALA A 65 4.02 1.99 9.14
CA ALA A 65 3.12 1.69 10.24
C ALA A 65 2.30 2.94 10.56
N LYS A 66 0.97 2.82 10.53
CA LYS A 66 0.11 3.91 10.99
C LYS A 66 0.33 4.08 12.50
N PRO A 67 0.63 5.30 12.99
CA PRO A 67 0.87 5.52 14.41
C PRO A 67 -0.36 5.10 15.22
N TYR A 68 -0.10 4.37 16.31
CA TYR A 68 -1.15 4.07 17.28
C TYR A 68 -1.39 5.28 18.17
N VAL A 69 -2.51 5.96 17.94
CA VAL A 69 -2.99 6.99 18.85
C VAL A 69 -3.69 6.26 19.99
N LEU A 70 -2.98 6.11 21.10
CA LEU A 70 -3.61 5.85 22.39
C LEU A 70 -4.54 7.03 22.66
N VAL A 71 -5.85 6.88 22.47
CA VAL A 71 -6.78 7.79 23.12
C VAL A 71 -6.61 7.54 24.61
N PRO A 72 -6.08 8.48 25.41
CA PRO A 72 -6.05 8.29 26.84
C PRO A 72 -7.52 8.18 27.26
N ASN A 73 -7.89 7.01 27.75
CA ASN A 73 -9.11 6.80 28.49
C ASN A 73 -9.04 7.68 29.74
N VAL A 74 -9.43 8.94 29.60
CA VAL A 74 -9.64 9.85 30.73
C VAL A 74 -10.89 9.34 31.44
N CYS A 75 -10.68 8.48 32.44
CA CYS A 75 -11.62 8.34 33.54
C CYS A 75 -11.43 9.61 34.38
N THR A 76 -12.17 10.68 34.05
CA THR A 76 -12.23 11.85 34.94
C THR A 76 -12.97 11.42 36.22
N PRO A 77 -12.37 11.59 37.41
CA PRO A 77 -13.04 11.35 38.69
C PRO A 77 -14.19 12.34 38.95
#